data_AF-A0A8H3FSR3-F1
#
_entry.id   AF-A0A8H3FSR3-F1
#
_cell.length_a   1.000
_cell.length_b   1.000
_cell.length_c   1.000
_cell.angle_alpha   90.00
_cell.angle_beta   90.00
_cell.angle_gamma   90.00
#
_symmetry.space_group_name_H-M   'P 1'
#
loop_
_entity.id
_entity.type
_entity.pdbx_description
1 polymer ?
#
loop_
_entity_poly.entity_id
_entity_poly.type
_entity_poly.pdbx_seq_one_letter_code
_entity_poly.pdbx_strand_id
1 'polypeptide(L)'
;MADDEGAAFWEGVYGQPIHTYPRPRSKHKSDTIDDDPTDTENLNSMTDEEYVTYVRAKMWEKTHQHVLEEQRRREEAKSRRRQLDEEGRRLEKGVEEALRRGEERRRKARWKTRWSEYLEGWKCFTEQAGGDAGTNPVEAIRKRIPWPVLSGMRRDVNQAEVERFFKHAPESSGAEYDANLLKLERVRWHPDKVQQKAGPSTVDEETMRTITAVFQIIDQLWSNTRSQ
;
A
#
# COMPACT_ATOMS: atom_id res chain seq x y z
N MET A 1 72.65 -28.16 69.01
CA MET A 1 73.46 -27.54 67.93
C MET A 1 73.25 -28.31 66.62
N ALA A 2 72.02 -28.30 66.08
CA ALA A 2 71.72 -28.96 64.80
C ALA A 2 70.53 -28.32 64.05
N ASP A 3 70.19 -27.06 64.34
CA ASP A 3 69.03 -26.37 63.71
C ASP A 3 69.38 -25.02 63.05
N ASP A 4 70.56 -24.45 63.30
CA ASP A 4 70.92 -23.13 62.74
C ASP A 4 71.36 -23.18 61.27
N GLU A 5 71.70 -24.37 60.74
CA GLU A 5 72.12 -24.54 59.34
C GLU A 5 70.92 -24.65 58.37
N GLY A 6 69.76 -25.10 58.85
CA GLY A 6 68.54 -25.20 58.03
C GLY A 6 67.91 -23.83 57.76
N ALA A 7 68.00 -22.91 58.72
CA ALA A 7 67.47 -21.55 58.59
C ALA A 7 68.18 -20.74 57.49
N ALA A 8 69.51 -20.86 57.38
CA ALA A 8 70.30 -20.17 56.36
C ALA A 8 69.96 -20.65 54.93
N PHE A 9 69.57 -21.93 54.76
CA PHE A 9 69.17 -22.45 53.46
C PHE A 9 67.84 -21.84 52.98
N TRP A 10 66.86 -21.69 53.88
CA TRP A 10 65.55 -21.12 53.53
C TRP A 10 65.56 -19.59 53.39
N GLU A 11 66.46 -18.90 54.12
CA GLU A 11 66.68 -17.46 53.93
C GLU A 11 67.24 -17.15 52.53
N GLY A 12 68.08 -18.02 51.97
CA GLY A 12 68.55 -17.89 50.57
C GLY A 12 67.46 -18.15 49.52
N VAL A 13 66.46 -18.98 49.84
CA VAL A 13 65.39 -19.37 48.90
C VAL A 13 64.22 -18.37 48.90
N TYR A 14 63.90 -17.77 50.06
CA TYR A 14 62.74 -16.86 50.20
C TYR A 14 63.06 -15.46 50.74
N GLY A 15 64.32 -15.15 51.05
CA GLY A 15 64.75 -13.85 51.59
C GLY A 15 64.89 -12.74 50.56
N GLN A 16 64.53 -12.96 49.30
CA GLN A 16 64.44 -11.86 48.33
C GLN A 16 63.13 -11.09 48.52
N PRO A 17 63.16 -9.74 48.62
CA PRO A 17 61.96 -8.94 48.69
C PRO A 17 61.05 -9.21 47.47
N ILE A 18 59.88 -9.82 47.67
CA ILE A 18 58.90 -10.15 46.61
C ILE A 18 58.19 -8.87 46.07
N HIS A 19 58.66 -7.67 46.44
CA HIS A 19 57.98 -6.41 46.17
C HIS A 19 58.88 -5.33 45.57
N THR A 20 59.70 -5.70 44.59
CA THR A 20 60.17 -4.75 43.59
C THR A 20 60.19 -5.44 42.24
N TYR A 21 59.06 -5.43 41.54
CA TYR A 21 59.08 -5.64 40.09
C TYR A 21 59.67 -4.37 39.47
N PRO A 22 60.87 -4.42 38.87
CA PRO A 22 61.36 -3.28 38.11
C PRO A 22 60.34 -3.01 36.99
N ARG A 23 59.79 -1.80 36.95
CA ARG A 23 58.96 -1.33 35.83
C ARG A 23 59.78 -1.58 34.56
N PRO A 24 59.32 -2.42 33.61
CA PRO A 24 60.12 -2.74 32.44
C PRO A 24 60.36 -1.45 31.68
N ARG A 25 61.60 -0.94 31.70
CA ARG A 25 62.02 0.10 30.77
C ARG A 25 61.90 -0.54 29.39
N SER A 26 60.99 -0.03 28.58
CA SER A 26 60.70 -0.52 27.23
C SER A 26 61.94 -0.43 26.35
N LYS A 27 62.79 -1.46 26.41
CA LYS A 27 63.69 -1.81 25.32
C LYS A 27 62.96 -2.82 24.43
N HIS A 28 61.82 -2.43 23.90
CA HIS A 28 61.18 -3.18 22.83
C HIS A 28 61.76 -2.71 21.51
N LYS A 29 62.73 -3.49 21.02
CA LYS A 29 62.88 -3.72 19.59
C LYS A 29 61.70 -4.63 19.22
N SER A 30 60.52 -4.07 18.98
CA SER A 30 59.34 -4.83 18.57
C SER A 30 59.34 -5.00 17.05
N ASP A 31 59.47 -6.25 16.63
CA ASP A 31 59.28 -6.73 15.26
C ASP A 31 57.78 -6.94 14.97
N THR A 32 56.92 -6.03 15.46
CA THR A 32 55.48 -6.03 15.23
C THR A 32 55.05 -4.64 14.76
N ILE A 33 54.37 -4.62 13.63
CA ILE A 33 54.18 -3.47 12.73
C ILE A 33 53.10 -2.46 13.24
N ASP A 34 52.45 -2.71 14.37
CA ASP A 34 51.20 -2.02 14.73
C ASP A 34 51.18 -1.32 16.10
N ASP A 35 52.33 -1.07 16.73
CA ASP A 35 52.38 -0.23 17.94
C ASP A 35 52.74 1.22 17.54
N ASP A 36 51.74 2.12 17.59
CA ASP A 36 51.94 3.54 17.32
C ASP A 36 52.90 4.14 18.37
N PRO A 37 54.04 4.72 17.97
CA PRO A 37 55.08 5.17 18.91
C PRO A 37 54.60 6.23 19.91
N THR A 38 53.53 6.95 19.58
CA THR A 38 52.92 8.01 20.38
C THR A 38 52.20 7.51 21.65
N ASP A 39 51.71 6.26 21.65
CA ASP A 39 51.00 5.67 22.80
C ASP A 39 51.95 5.33 23.96
N THR A 40 53.21 5.04 23.65
CA THR A 40 54.21 4.61 24.64
C THR A 40 54.76 5.75 25.49
N GLU A 41 54.72 6.98 24.98
CA GLU A 41 55.22 8.18 25.66
C GLU A 41 54.22 8.69 26.71
N ASN A 42 52.93 8.70 26.38
CA ASN A 42 51.83 9.12 27.26
C ASN A 42 51.59 8.15 28.45
N LEU A 43 52.00 6.88 28.32
CA LEU A 43 51.81 5.87 29.35
C LEU A 43 52.77 6.03 30.54
N ASN A 44 53.89 6.74 30.35
CA ASN A 44 54.89 6.95 31.38
C ASN A 44 54.61 8.18 32.27
N SER A 45 53.74 9.09 31.82
CA SER A 45 53.33 10.31 32.53
C SER A 45 52.00 10.17 33.29
N MET A 46 51.25 9.08 33.10
CA MET A 46 49.99 8.82 33.79
C MET A 46 50.19 8.41 35.25
N THR A 47 49.26 8.84 36.11
CA THR A 47 49.18 8.36 37.50
C THR A 47 48.77 6.88 37.55
N ASP A 48 49.09 6.19 38.65
CA ASP A 48 48.82 4.75 38.77
C ASP A 48 47.32 4.39 38.60
N GLU A 49 46.41 5.29 39.00
CA GLU A 49 44.96 5.13 38.80
C GLU A 49 44.55 5.21 37.32
N GLU A 50 45.13 6.15 36.56
CA GLU A 50 44.91 6.31 35.12
C GLU A 50 45.50 5.13 34.34
N TYR A 51 46.66 4.63 34.76
CA TYR A 51 47.26 3.43 34.18
C TYR A 51 46.37 2.19 34.37
N VAL A 52 45.79 2.01 35.56
CA VAL A 52 44.88 0.88 35.85
C VAL A 52 43.61 0.95 34.99
N THR A 53 43.03 2.13 34.81
CA THR A 53 41.84 2.30 33.95
C THR A 53 42.17 2.06 32.49
N TYR A 54 43.30 2.56 32.00
CA TYR A 54 43.78 2.32 30.64
C TYR A 54 44.06 0.84 30.37
N VAL A 55 44.77 0.13 31.26
CA VAL A 55 45.05 -1.30 31.10
C VAL A 55 43.76 -2.12 31.15
N ARG A 56 42.80 -1.75 32.00
CA ARG A 56 41.48 -2.39 32.06
C ARG A 56 40.72 -2.20 30.75
N ALA A 57 40.76 -1.00 30.17
CA ALA A 57 40.15 -0.71 28.87
C ALA A 57 40.84 -1.50 27.74
N LYS A 58 42.17 -1.51 27.67
CA LYS A 58 42.94 -2.28 26.67
C LYS A 58 42.74 -3.79 26.78
N MET A 59 42.68 -4.34 28.00
CA MET A 59 42.35 -5.75 28.23
C MET A 59 40.92 -6.06 27.80
N TRP A 60 39.98 -5.14 28.05
CA TRP A 60 38.61 -5.27 27.61
C TRP A 60 38.50 -5.23 26.08
N GLU A 61 39.16 -4.28 25.42
CA GLU A 61 39.24 -4.18 23.96
C GLU A 61 39.78 -5.47 23.32
N LYS A 62 40.89 -6.01 23.85
CA LYS A 62 41.51 -7.24 23.33
C LYS A 62 40.65 -8.48 23.55
N THR A 63 39.91 -8.57 24.65
CA THR A 63 39.04 -9.73 24.95
C THR A 63 37.66 -9.62 24.27
N HIS A 64 37.17 -8.41 24.06
CA HIS A 64 35.84 -8.14 23.51
C HIS A 64 35.88 -7.79 22.02
N GLN A 65 37.05 -7.81 21.37
CA GLN A 65 37.18 -7.57 19.93
C GLN A 65 36.27 -8.48 19.10
N HIS A 66 36.22 -9.78 19.43
CA HIS A 66 35.31 -10.73 18.78
C HIS A 66 33.83 -10.48 19.09
N VAL A 67 33.52 -10.02 20.31
CA VAL A 67 32.15 -9.68 20.72
C VAL A 67 31.66 -8.43 19.99
N LEU A 68 32.51 -7.40 19.88
CA LEU A 68 32.22 -6.17 19.14
C LEU A 68 32.05 -6.45 17.64
N GLU A 69 32.90 -7.30 17.07
CA GLU A 69 32.79 -7.70 15.67
C GLU A 69 31.52 -8.51 15.39
N GLU A 70 31.16 -9.44 16.29
CA GLU A 70 29.93 -10.22 16.16
C GLU A 70 28.68 -9.34 16.32
N GLN A 71 28.68 -8.41 17.27
CA GLN A 71 27.60 -7.43 17.44
C GLN A 71 27.48 -6.53 16.20
N ARG A 72 28.59 -6.00 15.67
CA ARG A 72 28.59 -5.20 14.44
C ARG A 72 28.02 -5.98 13.27
N ARG A 73 28.44 -7.24 13.08
CA ARG A 73 27.92 -8.11 12.01
C ARG A 73 26.42 -8.35 12.17
N ARG A 74 25.93 -8.54 13.40
CA ARG A 74 24.51 -8.75 13.72
C ARG A 74 23.68 -7.48 13.48
N GLU A 75 24.19 -6.33 13.89
CA GLU A 75 23.55 -5.03 13.66
C GLU A 75 23.46 -4.68 12.19
N GLU A 76 24.55 -4.90 11.43
CA GLU A 76 24.56 -4.73 9.99
C GLU A 76 23.58 -5.67 9.29
N ALA A 77 23.53 -6.95 9.67
CA ALA A 77 22.58 -7.90 9.10
C ALA A 77 21.12 -7.50 9.38
N LYS A 78 20.86 -7.03 10.61
CA LYS A 78 19.53 -6.52 11.00
C LYS A 78 19.18 -5.23 10.26
N SER A 79 20.16 -4.34 10.05
CA SER A 79 19.99 -3.09 9.30
C SER A 79 19.70 -3.38 7.83
N ARG A 80 20.50 -4.25 7.18
CA ARG A 80 20.28 -4.69 5.79
C ARG A 80 18.91 -5.34 5.62
N ARG A 81 18.50 -6.22 6.54
CA ARG A 81 17.17 -6.82 6.49
C ARG A 81 16.05 -5.78 6.65
N ARG A 82 16.21 -4.81 7.56
CA ARG A 82 15.25 -3.71 7.72
C ARG A 82 15.15 -2.85 6.47
N GLN A 83 16.26 -2.58 5.80
CA GLN A 83 16.28 -1.82 4.54
C GLN A 83 15.53 -2.57 3.44
N LEU A 84 15.81 -3.87 3.27
CA LEU A 84 15.11 -4.71 2.29
C LEU A 84 13.60 -4.81 2.58
N ASP A 85 13.21 -4.97 3.84
CA ASP A 85 11.80 -5.02 4.24
C ASP A 85 11.10 -3.67 3.97
N GLU A 86 11.77 -2.55 4.23
CA GLU A 86 11.24 -1.21 3.98
C GLU A 86 11.12 -0.91 2.48
N GLU A 87 12.12 -1.30 1.68
CA GLU A 87 12.07 -1.22 0.22
C GLU A 87 10.96 -2.10 -0.36
N GLY A 88 10.81 -3.32 0.14
CA GLY A 88 9.71 -4.23 -0.21
C GLY A 88 8.35 -3.58 0.05
N ARG A 89 8.15 -3.02 1.25
CA ARG A 89 6.91 -2.31 1.60
C ARG A 89 6.62 -1.10 0.71
N ARG A 90 7.66 -0.35 0.31
CA ARG A 90 7.50 0.80 -0.60
C ARG A 90 7.10 0.36 -1.99
N LEU A 91 7.71 -0.71 -2.50
CA LEU A 91 7.35 -1.29 -3.78
C LEU A 91 5.93 -1.85 -3.76
N GLU A 92 5.54 -2.58 -2.71
CA GLU A 92 4.18 -3.11 -2.53
C GLU A 92 3.14 -1.99 -2.54
N LYS A 93 3.37 -0.91 -1.76
CA LYS A 93 2.49 0.27 -1.77
C LYS A 93 2.41 0.92 -3.15
N GLY A 94 3.53 1.06 -3.84
CA GLY A 94 3.57 1.63 -5.19
C GLY A 94 2.80 0.78 -6.21
N VAL A 95 2.91 -0.55 -6.12
CA VAL A 95 2.16 -1.51 -6.95
C VAL A 95 0.67 -1.46 -6.63
N GLU A 96 0.29 -1.44 -5.35
CA GLU A 96 -1.10 -1.34 -4.91
C GLU A 96 -1.74 -0.03 -5.39
N GLU A 97 -1.05 1.11 -5.26
CA GLU A 97 -1.53 2.40 -5.76
C GLU A 97 -1.63 2.45 -7.28
N ALA A 98 -0.71 1.81 -7.99
CA ALA A 98 -0.78 1.69 -9.45
C ALA A 98 -1.95 0.80 -9.88
N LEU A 99 -2.18 -0.31 -9.18
CA LEU A 99 -3.30 -1.22 -9.42
C LEU A 99 -4.63 -0.51 -9.14
N ARG A 100 -4.76 0.17 -7.99
CA ARG A 100 -5.95 0.95 -7.62
C ARG A 100 -6.27 2.01 -8.67
N ARG A 101 -5.27 2.79 -9.10
CA ARG A 101 -5.46 3.77 -10.18
C ARG A 101 -5.84 3.11 -11.50
N GLY A 102 -5.27 1.94 -11.81
CA GLY A 102 -5.61 1.16 -12.99
C GLY A 102 -7.06 0.67 -12.98
N GLU A 103 -7.50 0.12 -11.87
CA GLU A 103 -8.87 -0.36 -11.66
C GLU A 103 -9.88 0.78 -11.70
N GLU A 104 -9.59 1.91 -11.07
CA GLU A 104 -10.44 3.10 -11.13
C GLU A 104 -10.59 3.61 -12.56
N ARG A 105 -9.50 3.67 -13.34
CA ARG A 105 -9.56 4.05 -14.76
C ARG A 105 -10.37 3.05 -15.58
N ARG A 106 -10.15 1.74 -15.39
CA ARG A 106 -10.92 0.68 -16.07
C ARG A 106 -12.40 0.75 -15.71
N ARG A 107 -12.73 1.00 -14.45
CA ARG A 107 -14.10 1.17 -13.98
C ARG A 107 -14.75 2.36 -14.65
N LYS A 108 -14.13 3.55 -14.59
CA LYS A 108 -14.61 4.76 -15.27
C LYS A 108 -14.77 4.57 -16.79
N ALA A 109 -13.81 3.89 -17.43
CA ALA A 109 -13.88 3.57 -18.86
C ALA A 109 -15.07 2.64 -19.17
N ARG A 110 -15.27 1.58 -18.37
CA ARG A 110 -16.45 0.69 -18.51
C ARG A 110 -17.76 1.47 -18.40
N TRP A 111 -17.88 2.36 -17.42
CA TRP A 111 -19.05 3.21 -17.27
C TRP A 111 -19.26 4.15 -18.45
N LYS A 112 -18.19 4.79 -18.95
CA LYS A 112 -18.25 5.64 -20.14
C LYS A 112 -18.71 4.88 -21.37
N THR A 113 -18.12 3.70 -21.64
CA THR A 113 -18.52 2.84 -22.75
C THR A 113 -19.99 2.43 -22.63
N ARG A 114 -20.44 2.01 -21.44
CA ARG A 114 -21.83 1.63 -21.19
C ARG A 114 -22.80 2.80 -21.37
N TRP A 115 -22.40 4.00 -20.95
CA TRP A 115 -23.19 5.20 -21.18
C TRP A 115 -23.31 5.55 -22.67
N SER A 116 -22.22 5.41 -23.43
CA SER A 116 -22.24 5.59 -24.88
C SER A 116 -23.14 4.56 -25.56
N GLU A 117 -23.04 3.27 -25.19
CA GLU A 117 -23.91 2.20 -25.65
C GLU A 117 -25.39 2.48 -25.31
N TYR A 118 -25.65 2.99 -24.11
CA TYR A 118 -27.00 3.41 -23.69
C TYR A 118 -27.56 4.50 -24.61
N LEU A 119 -26.80 5.58 -24.83
CA LEU A 119 -27.20 6.68 -25.70
C LEU A 119 -27.39 6.25 -27.16
N GLU A 120 -26.52 5.38 -27.66
CA GLU A 120 -26.59 4.84 -29.02
C GLU A 120 -27.80 3.91 -29.18
N GLY A 121 -28.01 2.97 -28.26
CA GLY A 121 -29.18 2.10 -28.25
C GLY A 121 -30.48 2.90 -28.23
N TRP A 122 -30.47 4.03 -27.55
CA TRP A 122 -31.56 4.98 -27.49
C TRP A 122 -31.79 5.74 -28.80
N LYS A 123 -30.72 6.11 -29.54
CA LYS A 123 -30.82 6.68 -30.89
C LYS A 123 -31.37 5.64 -31.88
N CYS A 124 -30.81 4.43 -31.88
CA CYS A 124 -31.30 3.33 -32.70
C CYS A 124 -32.76 2.98 -32.38
N PHE A 125 -33.15 3.01 -31.10
CA PHE A 125 -34.53 2.80 -30.67
C PHE A 125 -35.47 3.84 -31.29
N THR A 126 -35.07 5.12 -31.28
CA THR A 126 -35.87 6.21 -31.87
C THR A 126 -35.93 6.20 -33.39
N GLU A 127 -34.84 5.85 -34.08
CA GLU A 127 -34.76 5.85 -35.55
C GLU A 127 -35.54 4.69 -36.16
N GLN A 128 -35.42 3.50 -35.59
CA GLN A 128 -36.07 2.31 -36.10
C GLN A 128 -37.51 2.14 -35.56
N ALA A 129 -38.04 3.11 -34.81
CA ALA A 129 -39.41 3.07 -34.26
C ALA A 129 -40.50 3.09 -35.37
N GLY A 130 -40.11 3.31 -36.63
CA GLY A 130 -40.96 3.18 -37.81
C GLY A 130 -40.60 2.03 -38.75
N GLY A 131 -39.70 1.12 -38.36
CA GLY A 131 -39.22 0.01 -39.19
C GLY A 131 -39.83 -1.33 -38.80
N ASP A 132 -40.39 -2.03 -39.78
CA ASP A 132 -41.16 -3.28 -39.71
C ASP A 132 -40.50 -4.38 -38.85
N ALA A 133 -41.29 -4.96 -37.95
CA ALA A 133 -40.83 -5.96 -36.99
C ALA A 133 -40.97 -7.35 -37.62
N GLY A 134 -39.84 -7.93 -38.04
CA GLY A 134 -39.75 -9.35 -38.38
C GLY A 134 -40.13 -10.29 -37.22
N THR A 135 -40.13 -11.59 -37.53
CA THR A 135 -40.80 -12.79 -36.95
C THR A 135 -41.04 -12.91 -35.43
N ASN A 136 -40.59 -12.01 -34.54
CA ASN A 136 -41.01 -11.92 -33.12
C ASN A 136 -40.91 -10.48 -32.58
N PRO A 137 -41.97 -9.64 -32.69
CA PRO A 137 -41.91 -8.22 -32.34
C PRO A 137 -41.62 -7.95 -30.85
N VAL A 138 -42.09 -8.81 -29.95
CA VAL A 138 -41.97 -8.60 -28.49
C VAL A 138 -40.54 -8.78 -27.98
N GLU A 139 -39.84 -9.83 -28.43
CA GLU A 139 -38.44 -10.05 -28.02
C GLU A 139 -37.47 -9.06 -28.65
N ALA A 140 -37.73 -8.64 -29.90
CA ALA A 140 -36.95 -7.62 -30.57
C ALA A 140 -37.00 -6.29 -29.80
N ILE A 141 -38.18 -5.88 -29.33
CA ILE A 141 -38.33 -4.66 -28.53
C ILE A 141 -37.69 -4.80 -27.15
N ARG A 142 -37.87 -5.94 -26.47
CA ARG A 142 -37.22 -6.20 -25.17
C ARG A 142 -35.70 -6.06 -25.23
N LYS A 143 -35.08 -6.52 -26.32
CA LYS A 143 -33.63 -6.40 -26.57
C LYS A 143 -33.21 -5.00 -27.02
N ARG A 144 -34.15 -4.19 -27.53
CA ARG A 144 -33.87 -2.89 -28.12
C ARG A 144 -34.05 -1.72 -27.16
N ILE A 145 -34.81 -1.91 -26.07
CA ILE A 145 -34.90 -0.90 -25.00
C ILE A 145 -33.57 -0.90 -24.24
N PRO A 146 -32.83 0.23 -24.23
CA PRO A 146 -31.59 0.34 -23.47
C PRO A 146 -31.92 0.57 -21.99
N TRP A 147 -31.71 -0.44 -21.15
CA TRP A 147 -31.98 -0.35 -19.72
C TRP A 147 -30.85 0.44 -19.00
N PRO A 148 -31.16 1.34 -18.05
CA PRO A 148 -30.17 2.19 -17.37
C PRO A 148 -29.47 1.41 -16.23
N VAL A 149 -28.84 0.28 -16.58
CA VAL A 149 -28.13 -0.63 -15.68
C VAL A 149 -26.84 -1.13 -16.31
N LEU A 150 -25.87 -1.53 -15.50
CA LEU A 150 -24.58 -2.06 -15.97
C LEU A 150 -24.71 -3.23 -16.95
N SER A 151 -25.67 -4.14 -16.71
CA SER A 151 -25.84 -5.32 -17.55
C SER A 151 -26.58 -5.02 -18.86
N GLY A 152 -27.24 -3.87 -18.95
CA GLY A 152 -28.15 -3.55 -20.05
C GLY A 152 -29.39 -4.47 -20.13
N MET A 153 -29.67 -5.27 -19.10
CA MET A 153 -30.80 -6.21 -19.10
C MET A 153 -31.92 -5.78 -18.16
N ARG A 154 -33.16 -6.07 -18.56
CA ARG A 154 -34.38 -5.82 -17.76
C ARG A 154 -34.35 -6.49 -16.38
N ARG A 155 -33.72 -7.66 -16.27
CA ARG A 155 -33.71 -8.48 -15.04
C ARG A 155 -32.91 -7.86 -13.90
N ASP A 156 -31.94 -7.02 -14.23
CA ASP A 156 -31.05 -6.38 -13.24
C ASP A 156 -31.50 -4.95 -12.90
N VAL A 157 -32.71 -4.57 -13.32
CA VAL A 157 -33.30 -3.27 -13.00
C VAL A 157 -33.64 -3.23 -11.52
N ASN A 158 -32.80 -2.55 -10.76
CA ASN A 158 -33.02 -2.24 -9.35
C ASN A 158 -32.71 -0.77 -9.10
N GLN A 159 -33.38 -0.15 -8.12
CA GLN A 159 -33.16 1.23 -7.72
C GLN A 159 -31.67 1.53 -7.51
N ALA A 160 -30.97 0.68 -6.75
CA ALA A 160 -29.55 0.86 -6.48
C ALA A 160 -28.67 0.84 -7.75
N GLU A 161 -28.99 0.00 -8.74
CA GLU A 161 -28.22 -0.11 -9.97
C GLU A 161 -28.47 1.07 -10.91
N VAL A 162 -29.72 1.52 -11.00
CA VAL A 162 -30.09 2.72 -11.78
C VAL A 162 -29.45 3.97 -11.16
N GLU A 163 -29.47 4.09 -9.83
CA GLU A 163 -28.77 5.15 -9.13
C GLU A 163 -27.26 5.11 -9.38
N ARG A 164 -26.64 3.93 -9.31
CA ARG A 164 -25.20 3.75 -9.61
C ARG A 164 -24.87 4.14 -11.05
N PHE A 165 -25.76 3.82 -11.99
CA PHE A 165 -25.60 4.17 -13.40
C PHE A 165 -25.59 5.69 -13.61
N PHE A 166 -26.56 6.41 -13.05
CA PHE A 166 -26.60 7.88 -13.16
C PHE A 166 -25.47 8.56 -12.37
N LYS A 167 -25.07 8.04 -11.21
CA LYS A 167 -23.89 8.53 -10.44
C LYS A 167 -22.57 8.40 -11.20
N HIS A 168 -22.46 7.45 -12.12
CA HIS A 168 -21.25 7.20 -12.92
C HIS A 168 -21.37 7.64 -14.38
N ALA A 169 -22.45 8.37 -14.72
CA ALA A 169 -22.58 9.00 -16.02
C ALA A 169 -21.38 9.94 -16.28
N PRO A 170 -20.79 9.92 -17.49
CA PRO A 170 -19.56 10.67 -17.80
C PRO A 170 -19.70 12.19 -17.66
N GLU A 171 -20.92 12.74 -17.69
CA GLU A 171 -21.20 14.16 -17.44
C GLU A 171 -21.42 14.49 -15.95
N SER A 172 -21.75 13.49 -15.10
CA SER A 172 -21.94 13.66 -13.65
C SER A 172 -20.62 13.80 -12.87
N SER A 173 -19.58 14.33 -13.52
CA SER A 173 -18.27 14.55 -12.93
C SER A 173 -18.27 15.78 -12.00
N GLY A 174 -18.93 15.66 -10.85
CA GLY A 174 -18.35 16.18 -9.62
C GLY A 174 -19.06 17.26 -8.82
N ALA A 175 -20.34 17.62 -9.04
CA ALA A 175 -20.97 18.59 -8.13
C ALA A 175 -22.46 18.36 -7.85
N GLU A 176 -23.27 18.12 -8.85
CA GLU A 176 -24.70 17.85 -8.71
C GLU A 176 -25.03 16.88 -9.84
N TYR A 177 -25.99 15.98 -9.63
CA TYR A 177 -26.59 15.32 -10.79
C TYR A 177 -27.05 16.43 -11.72
N ASP A 178 -26.62 16.46 -12.98
CA ASP A 178 -27.08 17.50 -13.89
C ASP A 178 -28.60 17.42 -13.95
N ALA A 179 -29.28 18.33 -13.24
CA ALA A 179 -30.74 18.30 -13.12
C ALA A 179 -31.40 18.38 -14.50
N ASN A 180 -30.67 18.89 -15.50
CA ASN A 180 -31.05 18.92 -16.90
C ASN A 180 -30.99 17.52 -17.56
N LEU A 181 -29.98 16.70 -17.28
CA LEU A 181 -29.94 15.31 -17.75
C LEU A 181 -31.09 14.51 -17.17
N LEU A 182 -31.33 14.62 -15.86
CA LEU A 182 -32.45 13.92 -15.22
C LEU A 182 -33.82 14.37 -15.75
N LYS A 183 -33.99 15.67 -16.08
CA LYS A 183 -35.21 16.17 -16.74
C LYS A 183 -35.40 15.56 -18.13
N LEU A 184 -34.34 15.49 -18.94
CA LEU A 184 -34.40 14.91 -20.28
C LEU A 184 -34.74 13.42 -20.21
N GLU A 185 -34.08 12.68 -19.31
CA GLU A 185 -34.33 11.26 -19.11
C GLU A 185 -35.73 10.99 -18.54
N ARG A 186 -36.26 11.86 -17.66
CA ARG A 186 -37.65 11.77 -17.17
C ARG A 186 -38.67 11.86 -18.30
N VAL A 187 -38.49 12.81 -19.23
CA VAL A 187 -39.37 12.95 -20.41
C VAL A 187 -39.22 11.74 -21.32
N ARG A 188 -38.00 11.21 -21.44
CA ARG A 188 -37.67 10.05 -22.27
C ARG A 188 -38.28 8.74 -21.77
N TRP A 189 -38.24 8.52 -20.46
CA TRP A 189 -38.76 7.32 -19.78
C TRP A 189 -40.24 7.39 -19.42
N HIS A 190 -40.94 8.48 -19.79
CA HIS A 190 -42.37 8.58 -19.53
C HIS A 190 -43.10 7.42 -20.22
N PRO A 191 -43.96 6.66 -19.51
CA PRO A 191 -44.55 5.42 -20.04
C PRO A 191 -45.33 5.67 -21.35
N ASP A 192 -46.03 6.79 -21.46
CA ASP A 192 -46.72 7.22 -22.70
C ASP A 192 -45.73 7.49 -23.85
N LYS A 193 -44.56 8.08 -23.60
CA LYS A 193 -43.55 8.34 -24.65
C LYS A 193 -42.87 7.07 -25.10
N VAL A 194 -42.54 6.18 -24.18
CA VAL A 194 -41.96 4.87 -24.52
C VAL A 194 -43.00 4.02 -25.27
N GLN A 195 -44.27 4.06 -24.88
CA GLN A 195 -45.36 3.34 -25.56
C GLN A 195 -45.64 3.90 -26.96
N GLN A 196 -45.68 5.23 -27.13
CA GLN A 196 -45.81 5.89 -28.44
C GLN A 196 -44.67 5.51 -29.40
N LYS A 197 -43.46 5.25 -28.86
CA LYS A 197 -42.28 4.90 -29.66
C LYS A 197 -42.09 3.40 -29.87
N ALA A 198 -42.57 2.56 -28.95
CA ALA A 198 -42.52 1.11 -29.08
C ALA A 198 -43.65 0.56 -29.96
N GLY A 199 -44.75 1.30 -30.08
CA GLY A 199 -45.94 0.90 -30.82
C GLY A 199 -47.01 0.27 -29.90
N PRO A 200 -48.31 0.52 -30.14
CA PRO A 200 -49.39 0.14 -29.23
C PRO A 200 -49.61 -1.38 -29.05
N SER A 201 -49.13 -2.23 -29.96
CA SER A 201 -49.47 -3.68 -29.97
C SER A 201 -48.32 -4.61 -29.58
N THR A 202 -47.17 -4.07 -29.17
CA THR A 202 -45.91 -4.83 -29.11
C THR A 202 -45.21 -4.75 -27.75
N VAL A 203 -45.78 -4.01 -26.79
CA VAL A 203 -45.22 -3.89 -25.44
C VAL A 203 -45.97 -4.81 -24.47
N ASP A 204 -45.25 -5.79 -23.96
CA ASP A 204 -45.73 -6.69 -22.92
C ASP A 204 -45.97 -5.95 -21.59
N GLU A 205 -47.01 -6.35 -20.86
CA GLU A 205 -47.45 -5.70 -19.61
C GLU A 205 -46.33 -5.69 -18.55
N GLU A 206 -45.55 -6.77 -18.50
CA GLU A 206 -44.40 -6.91 -17.62
C GLU A 206 -43.31 -5.86 -17.93
N THR A 207 -43.11 -5.59 -19.21
CA THR A 207 -42.14 -4.60 -19.69
C THR A 207 -42.59 -3.18 -19.35
N MET A 208 -43.89 -2.89 -19.51
CA MET A 208 -44.48 -1.61 -19.08
C MET A 208 -44.32 -1.38 -17.57
N ARG A 209 -44.59 -2.40 -16.73
CA ARG A 209 -44.37 -2.30 -15.27
C ARG A 209 -42.93 -1.96 -14.93
N THR A 210 -41.97 -2.51 -15.67
CA THR A 210 -40.55 -2.24 -15.45
C THR A 210 -40.16 -0.84 -15.90
N ILE A 211 -40.70 -0.37 -17.04
CA ILE A 211 -40.54 1.01 -17.51
C ILE A 211 -41.08 1.99 -16.47
N THR A 212 -42.27 1.73 -15.91
CA THR A 212 -42.86 2.55 -14.86
C THR A 212 -42.00 2.56 -13.59
N ALA A 213 -41.43 1.41 -13.20
CA ALA A 213 -40.52 1.34 -12.06
C ALA A 213 -39.25 2.20 -12.30
N VAL A 214 -38.65 2.11 -13.48
CA VAL A 214 -37.49 2.96 -13.87
C VAL A 214 -37.88 4.44 -13.83
N PHE A 215 -39.04 4.81 -14.37
CA PHE A 215 -39.54 6.18 -14.33
C PHE A 215 -39.72 6.69 -12.90
N GLN A 216 -40.30 5.89 -12.00
CA GLN A 216 -40.46 6.25 -10.59
C GLN A 216 -39.12 6.45 -9.88
N ILE A 217 -38.13 5.60 -10.17
CA ILE A 217 -36.77 5.74 -9.62
C ILE A 217 -36.12 7.05 -10.12
N ILE A 218 -36.25 7.37 -11.41
CA ILE A 218 -35.73 8.61 -11.99
C ILE A 218 -36.44 9.84 -11.38
N ASP A 219 -37.76 9.77 -11.19
CA ASP A 219 -38.54 10.86 -10.59
C ASP A 219 -38.16 11.09 -9.12
N GLN A 220 -37.90 10.02 -8.36
CA GLN A 220 -37.34 10.10 -7.01
C GLN A 220 -35.95 10.72 -7.00
N LEU A 221 -35.05 10.28 -7.90
CA LEU A 221 -33.72 10.86 -8.02
C LEU A 221 -33.77 12.36 -8.33
N TRP A 222 -34.66 12.75 -9.24
CA TRP A 222 -34.88 14.16 -9.57
C TRP A 222 -35.43 14.96 -8.39
N SER A 223 -36.39 14.40 -7.64
CA SER A 223 -36.93 15.05 -6.44
C SER A 223 -35.84 15.27 -5.38
N ASN A 224 -34.97 14.28 -5.16
CA ASN A 224 -33.86 14.35 -4.21
C ASN A 224 -32.84 15.43 -4.61
N THR A 225 -32.58 15.60 -5.91
CA THR A 225 -31.67 16.65 -6.41
C THR A 225 -32.22 18.06 -6.30
N ARG A 226 -33.54 18.21 -6.21
CA ARG A 226 -34.20 19.52 -6.04
C ARG A 226 -34.42 19.88 -4.57
N SER A 227 -34.38 18.89 -3.68
CA SER A 227 -34.57 19.04 -2.24
C SER A 227 -33.26 19.26 -1.46
N GLN A 228 -32.10 19.09 -2.10
CA GLN A 228 -30.81 19.57 -1.59
C GLN A 228 -30.55 21.00 -2.05
#